data_AF-A0A939HZV7-F1
#
_entry.id   AF-A0A939HZV7-F1
#
_cell.length_a   1.000
_cell.length_b   1.000
_cell.length_c   1.000
_cell.angle_alpha   90.00
_cell.angle_beta   90.00
_cell.angle_gamma   90.00
#
_symmetry.space_group_name_H-M   'P 1'
#
loop_
_entity.id
_entity.type
_entity.pdbx_description
1 polymer ?
#
loop_
_entity_poly.entity_id
_entity_poly.type
_entity_poly.pdbx_seq_one_letter_code
_entity_poly.pdbx_strand_id
1 'polypeptide(L)'
;MSLPKILLSRIAEAKAALAQHPNSDLNLGYRQGIWAGLNYNMDAQLTRAEIGHKRRALLAIIAAERVIPIWERIWSIDDTPQCIIATARLLLKGLLDANIARSYRDDNWQKLERLACAPSCQDWEYQKAVSVGLSSISALGAVLDDEQFDSEQIDYTLTDDEVDSYSSDASFWAAIAHSGSLWDPSHDGRKRREFWEWWLDEAVKNAWWSFDDDSLHLTAFPRQIQLISIGAAPLQGVESKES
;
A
#
# COMPACT_ATOMS: atom_id res chain seq x y z
N MET A 1 -25.20 1.84 6.17
CA MET A 1 -25.22 2.29 4.76
C MET A 1 -24.77 1.14 3.87
N SER A 2 -25.33 0.98 2.67
CA SER A 2 -24.93 -0.05 1.70
C SER A 2 -23.88 0.48 0.72
N LEU A 3 -22.98 -0.37 0.24
CA LEU A 3 -22.05 -0.02 -0.85
C LEU A 3 -22.80 0.39 -2.12
N PRO A 4 -22.25 1.30 -2.95
CA PRO A 4 -22.84 1.64 -4.25
C PRO A 4 -22.96 0.42 -5.15
N LYS A 5 -24.04 0.38 -5.96
CA LYS A 5 -24.28 -0.71 -6.92
C LYS A 5 -23.11 -0.93 -7.88
N ILE A 6 -22.45 0.15 -8.32
CA ILE A 6 -21.29 0.05 -9.21
C ILE A 6 -20.14 -0.69 -8.55
N LEU A 7 -19.82 -0.37 -7.28
CA LEU A 7 -18.76 -1.04 -6.55
C LEU A 7 -19.10 -2.52 -6.27
N LEU A 8 -20.36 -2.81 -5.92
CA LEU A 8 -20.83 -4.19 -5.75
C LEU A 8 -20.70 -5.01 -7.05
N SER A 9 -21.04 -4.43 -8.20
CA SER A 9 -20.87 -5.08 -9.51
C SER A 9 -19.40 -5.41 -9.77
N ARG A 10 -18.51 -4.45 -9.54
CA ARG A 10 -17.06 -4.64 -9.75
C ARG A 10 -16.47 -5.71 -8.83
N ILE A 11 -16.91 -5.77 -7.57
CA ILE A 11 -16.52 -6.86 -6.64
C ILE A 11 -16.99 -8.21 -7.17
N ALA A 12 -18.25 -8.31 -7.63
CA ALA A 12 -18.79 -9.56 -8.15
C ALA A 12 -18.07 -10.04 -9.42
N GLU A 13 -17.77 -9.13 -10.35
CA GLU A 13 -17.00 -9.41 -11.57
C GLU A 13 -15.57 -9.89 -11.22
N ALA A 14 -14.88 -9.18 -10.33
CA ALA A 14 -13.54 -9.56 -9.86
C ALA A 14 -13.52 -10.94 -9.20
N LYS A 15 -14.53 -11.27 -8.38
CA LYS A 15 -14.67 -12.60 -7.77
C LYS A 15 -14.87 -13.71 -8.79
N ALA A 16 -15.70 -13.46 -9.80
CA ALA A 16 -15.93 -14.43 -10.87
C ALA A 16 -14.63 -14.69 -11.66
N ALA A 17 -13.86 -13.64 -11.93
CA ALA A 17 -12.56 -13.74 -12.58
C ALA A 17 -11.53 -14.51 -11.73
N LEU A 18 -11.38 -14.15 -10.45
CA LEU A 18 -10.49 -14.84 -9.51
C LEU A 18 -10.80 -16.33 -9.40
N ALA A 19 -12.09 -16.69 -9.38
CA ALA A 19 -12.52 -18.08 -9.29
C ALA A 19 -12.02 -18.92 -10.48
N GLN A 20 -11.93 -18.31 -11.66
CA GLN A 20 -11.54 -18.93 -12.92
C GLN A 20 -10.04 -18.76 -13.25
N HIS A 21 -9.31 -17.90 -12.53
CA HIS A 21 -7.93 -17.60 -12.84
C HIS A 21 -7.02 -18.82 -12.56
N PRO A 22 -6.20 -19.27 -13.53
CA PRO A 22 -5.39 -20.50 -13.39
C PRO A 22 -4.38 -20.41 -12.26
N ASN A 23 -3.84 -19.22 -12.02
CA ASN A 23 -2.83 -18.97 -10.98
C ASN A 23 -3.42 -18.39 -9.68
N SER A 24 -4.75 -18.45 -9.51
CA SER A 24 -5.44 -17.85 -8.36
C SER A 24 -5.06 -16.38 -8.13
N ASP A 25 -4.94 -15.63 -9.22
CA ASP A 25 -4.54 -14.23 -9.19
C ASP A 25 -5.70 -13.31 -9.57
N LEU A 26 -5.57 -12.04 -9.20
CA LEU A 26 -6.48 -10.98 -9.56
C LEU A 26 -5.75 -9.97 -10.45
N ASN A 27 -6.01 -10.04 -11.75
CA ASN A 27 -5.46 -9.12 -12.74
C ASN A 27 -5.65 -7.66 -12.33
N LEU A 28 -4.64 -6.83 -12.62
CA LEU A 28 -4.61 -5.41 -12.32
C LEU A 28 -5.86 -4.68 -12.85
N GLY A 29 -6.34 -5.04 -14.04
CA GLY A 29 -7.57 -4.47 -14.60
C GLY A 29 -8.80 -4.59 -13.70
N TYR A 30 -8.97 -5.71 -12.99
CA TYR A 30 -10.07 -5.84 -12.03
C TYR A 30 -9.85 -4.97 -10.79
N ARG A 31 -8.61 -4.79 -10.34
CA ARG A 31 -8.27 -3.89 -9.23
C ARG A 31 -8.57 -2.43 -9.61
N GLN A 32 -8.21 -2.02 -10.82
CA GLN A 32 -8.58 -0.72 -11.40
C GLN A 32 -10.09 -0.53 -11.50
N GLY A 33 -10.84 -1.58 -11.87
CA GLY A 33 -12.30 -1.61 -11.84
C GLY A 33 -12.88 -1.26 -10.46
N ILE A 34 -12.28 -1.80 -9.41
CA ILE A 34 -12.63 -1.49 -8.02
C ILE A 34 -12.26 -0.05 -7.66
N TRP A 35 -11.06 0.40 -8.02
CA TRP A 35 -10.58 1.77 -7.80
C TRP A 35 -11.50 2.83 -8.42
N ALA A 36 -12.00 2.58 -9.63
CA ALA A 36 -13.01 3.41 -10.28
C ALA A 36 -14.33 3.43 -9.48
N GLY A 37 -14.74 2.28 -8.95
CA GLY A 37 -15.94 2.15 -8.11
C GLY A 37 -15.85 2.90 -6.78
N LEU A 38 -14.65 3.00 -6.19
CA LEU A 38 -14.39 3.77 -4.96
C LEU A 38 -14.54 5.28 -5.15
N ASN A 39 -14.42 5.75 -6.39
CA ASN A 39 -14.58 7.16 -6.76
C ASN A 39 -16.04 7.63 -6.69
N TYR A 40 -17.01 6.80 -6.24
CA TYR A 40 -18.40 7.22 -6.13
C TYR A 40 -18.60 8.17 -4.94
N ASN A 41 -19.11 9.38 -5.19
CA ASN A 41 -19.30 10.39 -4.16
C ASN A 41 -20.76 10.45 -3.66
N MET A 42 -20.95 10.46 -2.34
CA MET A 42 -22.25 10.71 -1.69
C MET A 42 -22.29 12.08 -0.96
N ASP A 43 -21.16 12.76 -0.80
CA ASP A 43 -21.00 14.00 -0.06
C ASP A 43 -20.75 15.19 -1.01
N ALA A 44 -21.55 16.24 -0.88
CA ALA A 44 -21.47 17.44 -1.71
C ALA A 44 -20.32 18.39 -1.33
N GLN A 45 -19.63 18.18 -0.19
CA GLN A 45 -18.61 19.11 0.32
C GLN A 45 -17.19 18.84 -0.17
N LEU A 46 -16.86 17.60 -0.50
CA LEU A 46 -15.56 17.22 -1.07
C LEU A 46 -15.70 16.91 -2.55
N THR A 47 -14.64 17.14 -3.31
CA THR A 47 -14.64 16.72 -4.70
C THR A 47 -14.66 15.18 -4.77
N ARG A 48 -15.30 14.68 -5.82
CA ARG A 48 -15.33 13.24 -6.11
C ARG A 48 -13.93 12.63 -6.11
N ALA A 49 -12.97 13.35 -6.68
CA ALA A 49 -11.57 12.94 -6.77
C ALA A 49 -10.89 12.82 -5.40
N GLU A 50 -11.11 13.76 -4.49
CA GLU A 50 -10.50 13.72 -3.14
C GLU A 50 -11.01 12.55 -2.30
N ILE A 51 -12.32 12.24 -2.36
CA ILE A 51 -12.88 11.07 -1.65
C ILE A 51 -12.39 9.77 -2.26
N GLY A 52 -12.37 9.68 -3.60
CA GLY A 52 -11.87 8.50 -4.31
C GLY A 52 -10.41 8.22 -3.97
N HIS A 53 -9.57 9.26 -3.99
CA HIS A 53 -8.16 9.17 -3.60
C HIS A 53 -8.01 8.63 -2.18
N LYS A 54 -8.69 9.22 -1.19
CA LYS A 54 -8.60 8.77 0.20
C LYS A 54 -9.02 7.32 0.39
N ARG A 55 -10.09 6.87 -0.30
CA ARG A 55 -10.54 5.47 -0.23
C ARG A 55 -9.54 4.51 -0.87
N ARG A 56 -8.94 4.87 -2.01
CA ARG A 56 -7.89 4.05 -2.64
C ARG A 56 -6.63 3.98 -1.76
N ALA A 57 -6.21 5.12 -1.21
CA ALA A 57 -5.10 5.19 -0.27
C ALA A 57 -5.35 4.33 0.99
N LEU A 58 -6.56 4.36 1.56
CA LEU A 58 -6.94 3.49 2.67
C LEU A 58 -6.92 2.01 2.28
N LEU A 59 -7.39 1.65 1.08
CA LEU A 59 -7.34 0.28 0.58
C LEU A 59 -5.90 -0.22 0.46
N ALA A 60 -4.99 0.62 -0.04
CA ALA A 60 -3.56 0.32 -0.12
C ALA A 60 -2.94 0.11 1.28
N ILE A 61 -3.26 0.99 2.24
CA ILE A 61 -2.82 0.86 3.64
C ILE A 61 -3.32 -0.46 4.25
N ILE A 62 -4.61 -0.78 4.10
CA ILE A 62 -5.22 -2.00 4.64
C ILE A 62 -4.54 -3.25 4.07
N ALA A 63 -4.26 -3.26 2.76
CA ALA A 63 -3.57 -4.36 2.11
C ALA A 63 -2.15 -4.56 2.67
N ALA A 64 -1.39 -3.49 2.85
CA ALA A 64 -0.05 -3.55 3.41
C ALA A 64 -0.04 -3.98 4.89
N GLU A 65 -0.95 -3.45 5.71
CA GLU A 65 -1.09 -3.82 7.12
C GLU A 65 -1.36 -5.31 7.32
N ARG A 66 -2.15 -5.91 6.42
CA ARG A 66 -2.49 -7.35 6.48
C ARG A 66 -1.27 -8.25 6.52
N VAL A 67 -0.17 -7.83 5.89
CA VAL A 67 1.03 -8.65 5.70
C VAL A 67 2.20 -8.25 6.61
N ILE A 68 2.08 -7.18 7.39
CA ILE A 68 3.10 -6.77 8.39
C ILE A 68 3.57 -7.93 9.29
N PRO A 69 2.71 -8.82 9.80
CA PRO A 69 3.16 -9.93 10.65
C PRO A 69 4.18 -10.88 10.00
N ILE A 70 4.29 -10.88 8.66
CA ILE A 70 5.30 -11.66 7.93
C ILE A 70 6.69 -11.03 8.10
N TRP A 71 6.79 -9.70 8.02
CA TRP A 71 8.02 -8.97 8.31
C TRP A 71 8.49 -9.20 9.74
N GLU A 72 7.58 -9.07 10.72
CA GLU A 72 7.89 -9.21 12.15
C GLU A 72 8.44 -10.59 12.52
N ARG A 73 8.07 -11.63 11.77
CA ARG A 73 8.60 -12.98 11.96
C ARG A 73 10.07 -13.09 11.56
N ILE A 74 10.50 -12.34 10.55
CA ILE A 74 11.87 -12.36 10.02
C ILE A 74 12.74 -11.32 10.73
N TRP A 75 12.22 -10.10 10.91
CA TRP A 75 12.91 -8.97 11.51
C TRP A 75 12.07 -8.34 12.62
N SER A 76 12.00 -8.98 13.77
CA SER A 76 11.17 -8.56 14.92
C SER A 76 11.56 -7.23 15.56
N ILE A 77 12.75 -6.72 15.27
CA ILE A 77 13.27 -5.44 15.80
C ILE A 77 13.12 -4.31 14.76
N ASP A 78 13.13 -4.65 13.47
CA ASP A 78 13.00 -3.63 12.42
C ASP A 78 11.52 -3.30 12.23
N ASP A 79 11.13 -2.07 12.51
CA ASP A 79 9.75 -1.58 12.43
C ASP A 79 9.48 -0.79 11.13
N THR A 80 10.30 -0.98 10.10
CA THR A 80 10.23 -0.22 8.84
C THR A 80 8.83 -0.21 8.22
N PRO A 81 8.16 -1.36 7.96
CA PRO A 81 6.80 -1.36 7.41
C PRO A 81 5.80 -0.59 8.29
N GLN A 82 5.88 -0.76 9.62
CA GLN A 82 5.01 -0.11 10.59
C GLN A 82 5.20 1.41 10.54
N CYS A 83 6.44 1.90 10.50
CA CYS A 83 6.76 3.32 10.41
C CYS A 83 6.32 3.94 9.07
N ILE A 84 6.44 3.21 7.96
CA ILE A 84 5.93 3.64 6.65
C ILE A 84 4.41 3.77 6.68
N ILE A 85 3.70 2.78 7.23
CA ILE A 85 2.24 2.85 7.35
C ILE A 85 1.79 3.95 8.32
N ALA A 86 2.48 4.15 9.44
CA ALA A 86 2.19 5.26 10.34
C ALA A 86 2.34 6.61 9.63
N THR A 87 3.41 6.77 8.84
CA THR A 87 3.65 7.95 7.99
C THR A 87 2.50 8.15 7.00
N ALA A 88 2.09 7.09 6.29
CA ALA A 88 0.97 7.12 5.34
C ALA A 88 -0.34 7.57 6.00
N ARG A 89 -0.64 7.06 7.21
CA ARG A 89 -1.83 7.47 7.99
C ARG A 89 -1.77 8.92 8.47
N LEU A 90 -0.60 9.42 8.89
CA LEU A 90 -0.43 10.82 9.29
C LEU A 90 -0.61 11.76 8.10
N LEU A 91 -0.02 11.42 6.95
CA LEU A 91 -0.16 12.19 5.72
C LEU A 91 -1.62 12.21 5.24
N LEU A 92 -2.30 11.07 5.24
CA LEU A 92 -3.72 10.98 4.84
C LEU A 92 -4.64 11.85 5.72
N LYS A 93 -4.27 12.06 6.99
CA LYS A 93 -4.96 12.95 7.93
C LYS A 93 -4.57 14.43 7.80
N GLY A 94 -3.64 14.76 6.91
CA GLY A 94 -3.10 16.12 6.76
C GLY A 94 -2.21 16.56 7.93
N LEU A 95 -1.68 15.62 8.72
CA LEU A 95 -0.85 15.88 9.90
C LEU A 95 0.66 15.84 9.60
N LEU A 96 1.04 15.55 8.37
CA LEU A 96 2.43 15.48 7.91
C LEU A 96 2.56 16.21 6.58
N ASP A 97 3.66 16.94 6.42
CA ASP A 97 3.99 17.59 5.14
C ASP A 97 4.32 16.57 4.06
N ALA A 98 3.78 16.77 2.86
CA ALA A 98 3.94 15.85 1.74
C ALA A 98 5.39 15.75 1.23
N ASN A 99 6.21 16.80 1.36
CA ASN A 99 7.61 16.75 0.94
C ASN A 99 8.46 15.97 1.95
N ILE A 100 8.17 16.10 3.24
CA ILE A 100 8.78 15.25 4.28
C ILE A 100 8.44 13.78 4.00
N ALA A 101 7.16 13.48 3.73
CA ALA A 101 6.72 12.13 3.42
C ALA A 101 7.36 11.57 2.13
N ARG A 102 7.53 12.38 1.08
CA ARG A 102 8.26 11.99 -0.15
C ARG A 102 9.71 11.66 0.13
N SER A 103 10.43 12.52 0.83
CA SER A 103 11.83 12.23 1.19
C SER A 103 11.95 10.94 1.99
N TYR A 104 11.06 10.74 2.97
CA TYR A 104 11.02 9.51 3.76
C TYR A 104 10.72 8.27 2.92
N ARG A 105 9.79 8.37 1.96
CA ARG A 105 9.47 7.30 1.00
C ARG A 105 10.71 6.92 0.19
N ASP A 106 11.39 7.90 -0.39
CA ASP A 106 12.52 7.69 -1.29
C ASP A 106 13.74 7.09 -0.56
N ASP A 107 13.98 7.49 0.70
CA ASP A 107 15.01 6.89 1.56
C ASP A 107 14.70 5.43 1.89
N ASN A 108 13.44 5.12 2.23
CA ASN A 108 13.03 3.75 2.52
C ASN A 108 12.99 2.87 1.27
N TRP A 109 12.68 3.45 0.10
CA TRP A 109 12.74 2.73 -1.17
C TRP A 109 14.15 2.20 -1.42
N GLN A 110 15.16 3.08 -1.31
CA GLN A 110 16.56 2.68 -1.44
C GLN A 110 16.98 1.65 -0.37
N LYS A 111 16.47 1.77 0.86
CA LYS A 111 16.73 0.77 1.92
C LYS A 111 16.19 -0.61 1.50
N LEU A 112 14.95 -0.67 1.01
CA LEU A 112 14.32 -1.93 0.61
C LEU A 112 14.94 -2.53 -0.65
N GLU A 113 15.33 -1.73 -1.64
CA GLU A 113 16.07 -2.22 -2.82
C GLU A 113 17.40 -2.88 -2.42
N ARG A 114 18.14 -2.25 -1.51
CA ARG A 114 19.39 -2.84 -0.99
C ARG A 114 19.14 -4.14 -0.24
N LEU A 115 18.02 -4.22 0.50
CA LEU A 115 17.63 -5.42 1.22
C LEU A 115 17.23 -6.54 0.25
N ALA A 116 16.46 -6.23 -0.79
CA ALA A 116 16.05 -7.15 -1.84
C ALA A 116 17.25 -7.78 -2.56
N CYS A 117 18.30 -6.99 -2.80
CA CYS A 117 19.53 -7.44 -3.46
C CYS A 117 20.53 -8.11 -2.50
N ALA A 118 20.28 -8.11 -1.19
CA ALA A 118 21.22 -8.67 -0.22
C ALA A 118 21.32 -10.21 -0.39
N PRO A 119 22.53 -10.80 -0.29
CA PRO A 119 22.68 -12.25 -0.39
C PRO A 119 21.86 -13.04 0.63
N SER A 120 21.61 -12.47 1.81
CA SER A 120 20.76 -13.05 2.85
C SER A 120 19.27 -13.09 2.48
N CYS A 121 18.84 -12.32 1.48
CA CYS A 121 17.45 -12.25 1.03
C CYS A 121 17.19 -13.04 -0.26
N GLN A 122 18.12 -13.92 -0.64
CA GLN A 122 17.91 -14.87 -1.74
C GLN A 122 17.00 -16.05 -1.32
N ASP A 123 16.76 -16.23 -0.03
CA ASP A 123 15.76 -17.17 0.49
C ASP A 123 14.35 -16.54 0.38
N TRP A 124 13.39 -17.37 -0.02
CA TRP A 124 12.02 -16.96 -0.34
C TRP A 124 11.26 -16.38 0.86
N GLU A 125 11.53 -16.80 2.10
CA GLU A 125 10.88 -16.19 3.28
C GLU A 125 11.32 -14.74 3.47
N TYR A 126 12.57 -14.44 3.14
CA TYR A 126 13.10 -13.09 3.17
C TYR A 126 12.54 -12.25 2.02
N GLN A 127 12.38 -12.81 0.82
CA GLN A 127 11.75 -12.10 -0.30
C GLN A 127 10.29 -11.74 -0.01
N LYS A 128 9.56 -12.63 0.66
CA LYS A 128 8.20 -12.34 1.13
C LYS A 128 8.19 -11.21 2.16
N ALA A 129 9.15 -11.19 3.08
CA ALA A 129 9.29 -10.07 4.01
C ALA A 129 9.65 -8.77 3.28
N VAL A 130 10.58 -8.76 2.32
CA VAL A 130 10.86 -7.58 1.48
C VAL A 130 9.59 -7.07 0.78
N SER A 131 8.75 -7.98 0.28
CA SER A 131 7.47 -7.64 -0.37
C SER A 131 6.49 -6.95 0.59
N VAL A 132 6.55 -7.22 1.90
CA VAL A 132 5.81 -6.43 2.91
C VAL A 132 6.25 -4.98 2.88
N GLY A 133 7.58 -4.74 2.89
CA GLY A 133 8.12 -3.39 2.82
C GLY A 133 7.72 -2.66 1.55
N LEU A 134 7.79 -3.34 0.39
CA LEU A 134 7.38 -2.78 -0.90
C LEU A 134 5.89 -2.44 -0.91
N SER A 135 5.05 -3.31 -0.35
CA SER A 135 3.61 -3.04 -0.16
C SER A 135 3.39 -1.79 0.69
N SER A 136 4.12 -1.64 1.80
CA SER A 136 4.02 -0.45 2.64
C SER A 136 4.46 0.83 1.92
N ILE A 137 5.53 0.81 1.12
CA ILE A 137 5.95 1.99 0.35
C ILE A 137 4.95 2.32 -0.76
N SER A 138 4.46 1.32 -1.52
CA SER A 138 3.41 1.56 -2.51
C SER A 138 2.16 2.17 -1.86
N ALA A 139 1.80 1.78 -0.63
CA ALA A 139 0.70 2.38 0.10
C ALA A 139 0.97 3.86 0.45
N LEU A 140 2.18 4.21 0.88
CA LEU A 140 2.57 5.61 1.06
C LEU A 140 2.55 6.40 -0.26
N GLY A 141 2.97 5.77 -1.36
CA GLY A 141 2.87 6.31 -2.71
C GLY A 141 1.43 6.63 -3.10
N ALA A 142 0.50 5.71 -2.88
CA ALA A 142 -0.92 5.92 -3.13
C ALA A 142 -1.50 7.08 -2.30
N VAL A 143 -1.05 7.29 -1.05
CA VAL A 143 -1.44 8.48 -0.27
C VAL A 143 -0.91 9.78 -0.89
N LEU A 144 0.34 9.78 -1.36
CA LEU A 144 1.00 10.96 -1.90
C LEU A 144 0.43 11.39 -3.26
N ASP A 145 0.30 10.43 -4.16
CA ASP A 145 0.18 10.70 -5.60
C ASP A 145 -1.09 10.06 -6.22
N ASP A 146 -1.88 9.32 -5.44
CA ASP A 146 -3.03 8.50 -5.88
C ASP A 146 -2.64 7.34 -6.82
N GLU A 147 -3.55 6.39 -6.99
CA GLU A 147 -3.39 5.30 -7.96
C GLU A 147 -3.51 5.85 -9.40
N GLN A 148 -2.58 5.46 -10.26
CA GLN A 148 -2.53 5.93 -11.66
C GLN A 148 -3.23 4.94 -12.59
N PHE A 149 -4.39 5.32 -13.14
CA PHE A 149 -5.15 4.50 -14.09
C PHE A 149 -6.17 5.35 -14.89
N ASP A 150 -6.59 4.86 -16.06
CA ASP A 150 -7.69 5.44 -16.83
C ASP A 150 -9.03 4.81 -16.40
N SER A 151 -9.85 5.57 -15.67
CA SER A 151 -11.14 5.08 -15.18
C SER A 151 -12.20 4.89 -16.28
N GLU A 152 -11.99 5.45 -17.47
CA GLU A 152 -12.88 5.32 -18.63
C GLU A 152 -12.49 4.16 -19.55
N GLN A 153 -11.23 3.72 -19.50
CA GLN A 153 -10.66 2.69 -20.38
C GLN A 153 -9.94 1.59 -19.59
N ILE A 154 -10.70 0.88 -18.76
CA ILE A 154 -10.16 -0.22 -17.94
C ILE A 154 -10.01 -1.47 -18.81
N ASP A 155 -8.77 -1.95 -18.95
CA ASP A 155 -8.45 -3.24 -19.57
C ASP A 155 -8.46 -4.35 -18.51
N TYR A 156 -9.53 -5.14 -18.48
CA TYR A 156 -9.67 -6.26 -17.53
C TYR A 156 -8.72 -7.43 -17.78
N THR A 157 -8.05 -7.46 -18.94
CA THR A 157 -7.04 -8.49 -19.24
C THR A 157 -5.66 -8.13 -18.72
N LEU A 158 -5.41 -6.85 -18.42
CA LEU A 158 -4.13 -6.33 -17.96
C LEU A 158 -3.61 -7.04 -16.71
N THR A 159 -2.42 -7.63 -16.84
CA THR A 159 -1.70 -8.34 -15.77
C THR A 159 -0.59 -7.49 -15.16
N ASP A 160 -0.10 -7.90 -13.99
CA ASP A 160 1.03 -7.25 -13.32
C ASP A 160 2.36 -7.40 -14.09
N ASP A 161 2.50 -8.43 -14.93
CA ASP A 161 3.71 -8.67 -15.73
C ASP A 161 3.81 -7.72 -16.96
N GLU A 162 2.70 -7.07 -17.32
CA GLU A 162 2.60 -6.14 -18.46
C GLU A 162 2.88 -4.69 -18.06
N VAL A 163 2.99 -4.41 -16.75
CA VAL A 163 3.31 -3.09 -16.21
C VAL A 163 4.71 -3.10 -15.60
N ASP A 164 5.33 -1.92 -15.52
CA ASP A 164 6.59 -1.79 -14.81
C ASP A 164 6.39 -2.14 -13.33
N SER A 165 7.25 -2.98 -12.77
CA SER A 165 7.29 -3.34 -11.36
C SER A 165 7.35 -2.14 -10.41
N TYR A 166 7.94 -1.01 -10.85
CA TYR A 166 7.93 0.25 -10.10
C TYR A 166 6.52 0.88 -10.00
N SER A 167 5.59 0.45 -10.85
CA SER A 167 4.18 0.88 -10.87
C SER A 167 3.25 -0.10 -10.16
N SER A 168 3.77 -1.18 -9.57
CA SER A 168 2.95 -2.16 -8.87
C SER A 168 2.32 -1.58 -7.60
N ASP A 169 1.02 -1.78 -7.45
CA ASP A 169 0.26 -1.28 -6.31
C ASP A 169 0.52 -2.08 -5.02
N ALA A 170 0.10 -1.52 -3.88
CA ALA A 170 0.33 -2.13 -2.58
C ALA A 170 -0.27 -3.54 -2.44
N SER A 171 -1.42 -3.79 -3.07
CA SER A 171 -2.11 -5.08 -2.96
C SER A 171 -1.41 -6.18 -3.75
N PHE A 172 -0.75 -5.86 -4.87
CA PHE A 172 0.11 -6.82 -5.58
C PHE A 172 1.27 -7.30 -4.70
N TRP A 173 2.02 -6.37 -4.11
CA TRP A 173 3.14 -6.70 -3.22
C TRP A 173 2.68 -7.45 -1.97
N ALA A 174 1.51 -7.11 -1.42
CA ALA A 174 0.92 -7.85 -0.31
C ALA A 174 0.51 -9.27 -0.71
N ALA A 175 -0.03 -9.47 -1.91
CA ALA A 175 -0.34 -10.80 -2.42
C ALA A 175 0.93 -11.66 -2.56
N ILE A 176 2.03 -11.07 -3.06
CA ILE A 176 3.34 -11.73 -3.09
C ILE A 176 3.82 -12.04 -1.66
N ALA A 177 3.77 -11.09 -0.74
CA ALA A 177 4.17 -11.33 0.65
C ALA A 177 3.37 -12.50 1.27
N HIS A 178 2.07 -12.59 1.00
CA HIS A 178 1.21 -13.64 1.54
C HIS A 178 1.47 -15.02 0.93
N SER A 179 1.70 -15.07 -0.38
CA SER A 179 1.64 -16.31 -1.18
C SER A 179 2.93 -16.72 -1.88
N GLY A 180 3.93 -15.86 -1.95
CA GLY A 180 5.06 -15.99 -2.87
C GLY A 180 4.74 -15.48 -4.28
N SER A 181 5.78 -15.15 -5.05
CA SER A 181 5.66 -14.65 -6.43
C SER A 181 5.21 -15.75 -7.39
N LEU A 182 4.49 -15.41 -8.46
CA LEU A 182 3.97 -16.41 -9.42
C LEU A 182 5.07 -17.18 -10.16
N TRP A 183 6.25 -16.58 -10.32
CA TRP A 183 7.43 -17.20 -10.93
C TRP A 183 8.29 -17.99 -9.94
N ASP A 184 7.90 -18.06 -8.66
CA ASP A 184 8.64 -18.75 -7.60
C ASP A 184 8.07 -20.16 -7.35
N PRO A 185 8.92 -21.21 -7.25
CA PRO A 185 8.49 -22.56 -6.85
C PRO A 185 7.77 -22.65 -5.49
N SER A 186 8.02 -21.72 -4.57
CA SER A 186 7.39 -21.61 -3.25
C SER A 186 6.00 -20.96 -3.28
N HIS A 187 5.53 -20.54 -4.47
CA HIS A 187 4.20 -19.99 -4.68
C HIS A 187 3.10 -20.93 -4.17
N ASP A 188 2.23 -20.37 -3.33
CA ASP A 188 1.05 -21.03 -2.80
C ASP A 188 -0.21 -20.38 -3.37
N GLY A 189 -0.73 -20.97 -4.45
CA GLY A 189 -1.94 -20.50 -5.12
C GLY A 189 -3.17 -20.48 -4.22
N ARG A 190 -3.22 -21.31 -3.17
CA ARG A 190 -4.32 -21.27 -2.18
C ARG A 190 -4.21 -20.02 -1.32
N LYS A 191 -3.02 -19.69 -0.81
CA LYS A 191 -2.80 -18.45 -0.04
C LYS A 191 -2.99 -17.20 -0.90
N ARG A 192 -2.67 -17.26 -2.20
CA ARG A 192 -2.92 -16.13 -3.12
C ARG A 192 -4.41 -15.88 -3.28
N ARG A 193 -5.18 -16.96 -3.52
CA ARG A 193 -6.65 -16.90 -3.54
C ARG A 193 -7.22 -16.34 -2.24
N GLU A 194 -6.76 -16.85 -1.11
CA GLU A 194 -7.20 -16.41 0.23
C GLU A 194 -6.97 -14.90 0.43
N PHE A 195 -5.81 -14.39 0.01
CA PHE A 195 -5.53 -12.95 0.08
C PHE A 195 -6.51 -12.14 -0.76
N TRP A 196 -6.73 -12.54 -2.03
CA TRP A 196 -7.62 -11.80 -2.92
C TRP A 196 -9.10 -11.91 -2.52
N GLU A 197 -9.54 -13.06 -2.02
CA GLU A 197 -10.88 -13.24 -1.46
C GLU A 197 -11.09 -12.29 -0.28
N TRP A 198 -10.15 -12.27 0.68
CA TRP A 198 -10.19 -11.31 1.79
C TRP A 198 -10.18 -9.86 1.31
N TRP A 199 -9.35 -9.53 0.32
CA TRP A 199 -9.25 -8.17 -0.21
C TRP A 199 -10.59 -7.71 -0.80
N LEU A 200 -11.24 -8.56 -1.60
CA LEU A 200 -12.54 -8.30 -2.22
C LEU A 200 -13.70 -8.30 -1.21
N ASP A 201 -13.64 -9.15 -0.18
CA ASP A 201 -14.72 -9.30 0.79
C ASP A 201 -14.68 -8.34 1.97
N GLU A 202 -13.50 -7.91 2.39
CA GLU A 202 -13.32 -7.14 3.60
C GLU A 202 -12.60 -5.83 3.31
N ALA A 203 -11.41 -5.88 2.71
CA ALA A 203 -10.55 -4.70 2.57
C ALA A 203 -11.23 -3.57 1.77
N VAL A 204 -11.83 -3.89 0.62
CA VAL A 204 -12.54 -2.91 -0.23
C VAL A 204 -13.67 -2.23 0.54
N LYS A 205 -14.41 -3.00 1.35
CA LYS A 205 -15.55 -2.48 2.09
C LYS A 205 -15.10 -1.62 3.27
N ASN A 206 -14.06 -2.07 3.99
CA ASN A 206 -13.44 -1.30 5.07
C ASN A 206 -12.90 0.04 4.54
N ALA A 207 -12.20 0.04 3.41
CA ALA A 207 -11.72 1.27 2.78
C ALA A 207 -12.85 2.24 2.42
N TRP A 208 -14.01 1.72 2.00
CA TRP A 208 -15.20 2.54 1.75
C TRP A 208 -15.73 3.20 3.02
N TRP A 209 -15.90 2.43 4.11
CA TRP A 209 -16.55 2.91 5.34
C TRP A 209 -15.64 3.67 6.29
N SER A 210 -14.34 3.38 6.33
CA SER A 210 -13.37 4.09 7.19
C SER A 210 -13.17 5.55 6.82
N PHE A 211 -13.71 5.99 5.68
CA PHE A 211 -13.80 7.40 5.33
C PHE A 211 -15.07 8.08 5.88
N ASP A 212 -16.17 7.33 5.99
CA ASP A 212 -17.46 7.86 6.47
C ASP A 212 -17.51 7.94 8.03
N ASP A 213 -16.54 7.34 8.71
CA ASP A 213 -16.37 7.36 10.16
C ASP A 213 -15.14 8.23 10.50
N ASP A 214 -15.35 9.40 11.13
CA ASP A 214 -14.29 10.30 11.61
C ASP A 214 -13.29 9.62 12.57
N SER A 215 -13.56 8.37 12.96
CA SER A 215 -12.73 7.57 13.85
C SER A 215 -11.70 6.70 13.10
N LEU A 216 -10.72 7.33 12.45
CA LEU A 216 -9.42 6.67 12.20
C LEU A 216 -8.69 6.49 13.53
N HIS A 217 -9.18 5.55 14.36
CA HIS A 217 -8.59 5.17 15.63
C HIS A 217 -7.17 4.70 15.40
N LEU A 218 -6.21 5.42 16.01
CA LEU A 218 -4.84 4.98 16.18
C LEU A 218 -4.90 3.75 17.09
N THR A 219 -4.89 2.55 16.52
CA THR A 219 -4.62 1.36 17.33
C THR A 219 -3.20 1.50 17.88
N ALA A 220 -3.08 1.30 19.20
CA ALA A 220 -1.93 1.66 20.02
C ALA A 220 -0.57 1.39 19.35
N PHE A 221 0.22 2.46 19.22
CA PHE A 221 1.61 2.44 18.78
C PHE A 221 2.48 1.53 19.65
N PRO A 222 3.23 0.59 19.08
CA PRO A 222 4.41 0.04 19.73
C PRO A 222 5.45 1.15 19.95
N ARG A 223 6.24 1.01 21.02
CA ARG A 223 7.07 2.03 21.67
C ARG A 223 7.97 2.85 20.72
N GLN A 224 7.92 4.17 20.93
CA GLN A 224 8.95 5.17 20.59
C GLN A 224 9.32 5.30 19.10
N ILE A 225 8.49 6.01 18.35
CA ILE A 225 8.99 6.86 17.26
C ILE A 225 9.79 7.97 17.93
N GLN A 226 11.12 7.80 18.06
CA GLN A 226 11.98 8.97 18.08
C GLN A 226 11.89 9.55 16.67
N LEU A 227 11.15 10.66 16.53
CA LEU A 227 11.37 11.60 15.45
C LEU A 227 12.84 12.03 15.57
N ILE A 228 13.74 11.32 14.89
CA ILE A 228 15.10 11.78 14.68
C ILE A 228 14.94 13.12 13.99
N SER A 229 15.40 14.15 14.68
CA SER A 229 15.37 15.55 14.31
C SER A 229 15.77 15.74 12.84
N ILE A 230 14.77 15.81 11.95
CA ILE A 230 14.99 16.24 10.57
C ILE A 230 15.00 17.77 10.60
N GLY A 231 16.20 18.34 10.73
CA GLY A 231 16.50 19.71 10.31
C GLY A 231 16.29 20.82 11.35
N ALA A 232 17.31 21.05 12.18
CA ALA A 232 17.68 22.40 12.63
C ALA A 232 19.17 22.42 13.00
N ALA A 233 20.05 22.56 12.00
CA ALA A 233 21.42 22.99 12.27
C ALA A 233 21.42 24.52 12.43
N PRO A 234 21.93 25.09 13.54
CA PRO A 234 22.09 26.53 13.67
C PRO A 234 23.25 27.00 12.80
N LEU A 235 23.02 28.09 12.05
CA LEU A 235 24.09 28.93 11.51
C LEU A 235 24.95 29.43 12.68
N GLN A 236 26.10 28.79 12.91
CA GLN A 236 27.15 29.36 13.75
C GLN A 236 28.09 30.18 12.87
N GLY A 237 28.12 31.48 13.18
CA GLY A 237 28.98 32.47 12.56
C GLY A 237 30.45 32.10 12.70
N VAL A 238 31.15 32.18 11.57
CA VAL A 238 32.61 32.23 11.54
C VAL A 238 33.02 33.65 11.94
N GLU A 239 33.35 33.85 13.20
CA GLU A 239 34.19 34.99 13.59
C GLU A 239 35.63 34.68 13.18
N SER A 240 36.05 35.40 12.14
CA SER A 240 37.44 35.59 11.74
C SER A 240 38.24 36.23 12.87
N LYS A 241 39.26 35.53 13.36
CA LYS A 241 40.43 36.15 14.00
C LYS A 241 41.58 36.15 13.01
N GLU A 242 41.78 37.29 12.37
CA GLU A 242 43.08 37.72 11.86
C GLU A 242 43.61 38.83 12.77
N SER A 243 44.92 38.77 13.03
CA SER A 243 45.79 39.71 13.77
C SER A 243 45.93 39.48 15.28
#